data_AF-A0A3D6DIE4-F1
#
_entry.id   AF-A0A3D6DIE4-F1
#
_cell.length_a   1.000
_cell.length_b   1.000
_cell.length_c   1.000
_cell.angle_alpha   90.00
_cell.angle_beta   90.00
_cell.angle_gamma   90.00
#
_symmetry.space_group_name_H-M   'P 1'
#
loop_
_entity.id
_entity.type
_entity.pdbx_description
1 polymer ?
#
loop_
_entity_poly.entity_id
_entity_poly.type
_entity_poly.pdbx_seq_one_letter_code
_entity_poly.pdbx_strand_id
1 'polypeptide(L)' 'MSNQLTDVVALDAPLNTLWRFFSTAQNLAPLTPPNQKLRVGKGGDIPIAAGLEIEISVAPMLGIRTGWKT' A
#
# COMPACT_ATOMS: atom_id res chain seq x y z
N MET A 1 -2.58 -1.11 -21.98
CA MET A 1 -3.37 -0.25 -21.08
C MET A 1 -2.52 0.99 -20.80
N SER A 2 -3.02 2.19 -21.09
CA SER A 2 -2.31 3.44 -20.78
C SER A 2 -2.52 3.79 -19.31
N ASN A 3 -1.44 3.96 -18.54
CA ASN A 3 -1.52 4.48 -17.18
C ASN A 3 -1.88 5.98 -17.26
N GLN A 4 -3.15 6.32 -17.02
CA GLN A 4 -3.62 7.70 -16.91
C GLN A 4 -3.99 8.00 -15.47
N LEU A 5 -3.59 9.16 -14.97
CA LEU A 5 -4.04 9.69 -13.69
C LEU A 5 -5.52 10.05 -13.80
N THR A 6 -6.37 9.43 -12.99
CA THR A 6 -7.82 9.68 -13.00
C THR A 6 -8.26 10.64 -11.91
N ASP A 7 -7.57 10.63 -10.76
CA ASP A 7 -8.02 11.31 -9.55
C ASP A 7 -6.86 11.97 -8.80
N VAL A 8 -7.16 13.10 -8.16
CA VAL A 8 -6.24 13.83 -7.27
C VAL A 8 -7.00 14.15 -5.98
N VAL A 9 -6.38 13.86 -4.84
CA VAL A 9 -6.95 14.12 -3.51
C VAL A 9 -6.01 15.06 -2.74
N ALA A 10 -6.58 16.10 -2.13
CA ALA A 10 -5.86 17.00 -1.23
C ALA A 10 -6.07 16.56 0.23
N LEU A 11 -5.00 16.62 1.03
CA LEU A 11 -5.02 16.28 2.45
C LEU A 11 -4.53 17.48 3.26
N ASP A 12 -5.30 17.88 4.27
CA ASP A 12 -4.92 18.95 5.19
C ASP A 12 -3.97 18.41 6.28
N ALA A 13 -2.71 18.19 5.90
CA ALA A 13 -1.67 17.75 6.81
C ALA A 13 -0.28 18.18 6.33
N PRO A 14 0.72 18.33 7.24
CA PRO A 14 2.09 18.64 6.84
C PRO A 14 2.68 17.57 5.93
N LEU A 15 3.46 18.00 4.93
CA LEU A 15 4.12 17.09 3.98
C LEU A 15 4.94 16.00 4.67
N ASN A 16 5.69 16.35 5.72
CA ASN A 16 6.51 15.39 6.46
C ASN A 16 5.68 14.30 7.15
N THR A 17 4.47 14.65 7.60
CA THR A 17 3.54 13.70 8.21
C THR A 17 3.02 12.74 7.15
N LEU A 18 2.57 13.27 6.01
CA LEU A 18 2.08 12.46 4.89
C LEU A 18 3.18 11.56 4.34
N TRP A 19 4.40 12.09 4.15
CA TRP A 19 5.54 11.33 3.66
C TRP A 19 5.89 10.16 4.58
N ARG A 20 5.95 10.39 5.91
CA ARG A 20 6.18 9.31 6.89
C ARG A 20 5.09 8.25 6.87
N PHE A 21 3.84 8.67 6.68
CA PHE A 21 2.71 7.75 6.60
C PHE A 21 2.81 6.88 5.34
N PHE A 22 2.87 7.50 4.16
CA PHE A 22 2.86 6.82 2.88
C PHE A 22 4.16 6.09 2.53
N SER A 23 5.27 6.40 3.20
CA SER A 23 6.51 5.65 3.05
C SER A 23 6.51 4.31 3.77
N THR A 24 5.50 3.98 4.59
CA THR A 24 5.43 2.69 5.31
C THR A 24 4.27 1.86 4.75
N ALA A 25 4.57 0.73 4.12
CA ALA A 25 3.57 -0.06 3.38
C ALA A 25 2.41 -0.56 4.26
N GLN A 26 2.66 -0.89 5.53
CA GLN A 26 1.61 -1.31 6.47
C GLN A 26 0.51 -0.27 6.66
N ASN A 27 0.81 1.02 6.50
CA ASN A 27 -0.17 2.10 6.61
C ASN A 27 -1.17 2.12 5.44
N LEU A 28 -0.95 1.33 4.38
CA LEU A 28 -1.91 1.15 3.30
C LEU A 28 -3.06 0.21 3.69
N ALA A 29 -2.87 -0.66 4.67
CA ALA A 29 -3.91 -1.57 5.16
C ALA A 29 -5.20 -0.85 5.60
N PRO A 30 -5.16 0.20 6.45
CA PRO A 30 -6.38 0.93 6.84
C PRO A 30 -7.01 1.74 5.69
N LEU A 31 -6.23 2.10 4.66
CA LEU A 31 -6.76 2.81 3.48
C LEU A 31 -7.41 1.88 2.46
N THR A 32 -7.08 0.58 2.54
CA THR A 32 -7.54 -0.39 1.54
C THR A 32 -8.92 -0.91 1.92
N PRO A 33 -9.89 -0.94 0.98
CA PRO A 33 -11.20 -1.50 1.24
C PRO A 33 -11.13 -2.89 1.91
N PRO A 34 -11.85 -3.14 3.02
CA PRO A 34 -11.73 -4.40 3.78
C PRO A 34 -11.99 -5.67 2.96
N ASN A 35 -12.83 -5.56 1.93
CA ASN A 35 -13.15 -6.66 1.01
C ASN A 35 -11.96 -7.12 0.14
N GLN A 36 -10.88 -6.33 0.04
CA GLN A 36 -9.66 -6.72 -0.68
C GLN A 36 -8.69 -7.54 0.18
N LYS A 37 -8.90 -7.62 1.51
CA LYS A 37 -8.12 -8.44 2.45
C LYS A 37 -6.59 -8.28 2.29
N LEU A 38 -6.14 -7.04 2.08
CA LEU A 38 -4.73 -6.68 1.98
C LEU A 38 -3.98 -7.19 3.22
N ARG A 39 -2.84 -7.84 2.98
CA ARG A 39 -1.83 -8.15 3.99
C ARG A 39 -0.49 -7.62 3.52
N VAL A 40 0.17 -6.90 4.41
CA VAL A 40 1.54 -6.45 4.25
C VAL A 40 2.39 -7.28 5.21
N GLY A 41 3.31 -8.05 4.66
CA GLY A 41 4.17 -8.98 5.36
C GLY A 41 5.53 -8.37 5.70
N LYS A 42 6.58 -9.20 5.60
CA LYS A 42 7.95 -8.78 5.93
C LYS A 42 8.38 -7.57 5.11
N GLY A 43 9.05 -6.63 5.76
CA GLY A 43 9.62 -5.42 5.13
C GLY A 43 8.64 -4.25 5.02
N GLY A 44 7.34 -4.44 5.30
CA GLY A 44 6.36 -3.36 5.17
C GLY A 44 6.14 -2.50 6.42
N ASP A 45 6.79 -2.84 7.54
CA ASP A 45 6.75 -2.12 8.82
C ASP A 45 7.77 -0.98 8.92
N ILE A 46 8.66 -0.85 7.93
CA ILE A 46 9.70 0.18 7.88
C ILE A 46 9.51 1.12 6.67
N PRO A 47 10.12 2.32 6.70
CA PRO A 47 10.11 3.22 5.55
C PRO A 47 10.73 2.58 4.31
N ILE A 48 10.03 2.70 3.18
CA ILE A 48 10.45 2.24 1.86
C ILE A 48 11.76 2.91 1.48
N ALA A 49 12.73 2.10 1.07
CA ALA A 49 14.04 2.52 0.58
C ALA A 49 14.46 1.65 -0.61
N ALA A 50 15.46 2.10 -1.36
CA ALA A 50 15.96 1.38 -2.53
C ALA A 50 16.47 -0.02 -2.13
N GLY A 51 16.01 -1.06 -2.84
CA GLY A 51 16.39 -2.45 -2.61
C GLY A 51 15.65 -3.14 -1.46
N LEU A 52 14.67 -2.50 -0.82
CA LEU A 52 13.82 -3.14 0.17
C LEU A 52 12.83 -4.10 -0.50
N GLU A 53 12.85 -5.37 -0.09
CA GLU A 53 11.81 -6.34 -0.46
C GLU A 53 10.61 -6.21 0.49
N ILE A 54 9.40 -6.10 -0.08
CA ILE A 54 8.15 -6.03 0.68
C ILE A 54 7.19 -7.12 0.24
N GLU A 55 6.72 -7.92 1.19
CA GLU A 55 5.68 -8.92 0.93
C GLU A 55 4.29 -8.29 0.94
N ILE A 56 3.55 -8.42 -0.16
CA ILE A 56 2.18 -7.91 -0.29
C ILE A 56 1.28 -9.03 -0.78
N SER A 57 0.07 -9.14 -0.21
CA SER A 57 -0.98 -10.00 -0.78
C SER A 57 -2.37 -9.42 -0.63
N VAL A 58 -3.23 -9.69 -1.60
CA VAL A 58 -4.65 -9.31 -1.63
C VAL A 58 -5.51 -10.52 -1.94
N ALA A 59 -6.79 -10.46 -1.57
CA ALA A 59 -7.79 -11.42 -1.98
C ALA A 59 -9.09 -10.67 -2.31
N PRO A 60 -9.20 -10.11 -3.53
CA PRO A 60 -10.47 -9.58 -4.02
C PRO A 60 -11.51 -10.71 -4.12
N MET A 61 -12.80 -10.35 -4.23
CA MET A 61 -13.94 -11.28 -4.18
C MET A 61 -13.69 -12.64 -4.87
N LEU A 62 -14.25 -13.72 -4.30
CA LEU A 62 -13.99 -15.17 -4.54
C LEU A 62 -12.87 -15.78 -3.68
N GLY A 63 -12.13 -14.99 -2.91
CA GLY A 63 -11.30 -15.47 -1.79
C GLY A 63 -9.96 -16.10 -2.16
N ILE A 64 -9.64 -16.20 -3.46
CA ILE A 64 -8.31 -16.60 -3.93
C ILE A 64 -7.32 -15.49 -3.57
N ARG A 65 -6.29 -15.85 -2.81
CA ARG A 65 -5.23 -14.93 -2.38
C ARG A 65 -4.11 -14.90 -3.42
N THR A 66 -3.76 -13.70 -3.87
CA THR A 66 -2.61 -13.44 -4.73
C THR A 66 -1.60 -12.61 -3.95
N GLY A 67 -0.33 -13.00 -4.00
CA GLY A 67 0.74 -12.26 -3.34
C GLY A 67 1.99 -12.17 -4.20
N TRP A 68 2.80 -11.16 -3.92
CA TRP A 68 4.06 -10.89 -4.59
C TRP A 68 5.04 -10.23 -3.63
N LYS A 69 6.31 -10.22 -4.03
CA LYS A 69 7.34 -9.36 -3.46
C LYS A 69 7.59 -8.21 -4.43
N THR A 70 7.71 -7.01 -3.90
CA THR A 70 8.11 -5.81 -4.63
C THR A 70 9.39 -5.23 -4.05
#